data_AF-A0A496QD97-F1
#
_entry.id   AF-A0A496QD97-F1
#
_cell.length_a   1.000
_cell.length_b   1.000
_cell.length_c   1.000
_cell.angle_alpha   90.00
_cell.angle_beta   90.00
_cell.angle_gamma   90.00
#
_symmetry.space_group_name_H-M   'P 1'
#
loop_
_entity.id
_entity.type
_entity.pdbx_description
1 polymer ?
#
loop_
_entity_poly.entity_id
_entity_poly.type
_entity_poly.pdbx_seq_one_letter_code
_entity_poly.pdbx_strand_id
1 'polypeptide(L)'
;MKEIKLNPELGPNYIFHLLSVSKINYDNGYSRKYESSISRKHRKILQKFKESLSFANGNAGDLVEYMIFFPAYLGLNSQNDFERYFDLIQKAAHGRSEDFVKEYSERISKRKWLPEINDRWFETLRTKVEGIEELKEVYIGNFTTYKNQIWPYELSQMEEKSDELSKKLKRLDLIKKWEQITGSDFKAESYEIILVSAIEGGPNANSLGYSRNVFYSGSENGFILDFISHEVGTHILSDALFEFLKSPSIESEKMAEFYSAYECLSQFLNSLVLNRKLSYDLKQFNSKHYISVYKKLYNDGVKKPKDLLKSVCGE
;
A
#
# COMPACT_ATOMS: atom_id res chain seq x y z
N MET A 1 -17.13 -16.17 5.90
CA MET A 1 -17.21 -14.75 6.32
C MET A 1 -15.90 -14.10 5.91
N LYS A 2 -15.94 -12.99 5.17
CA LYS A 2 -14.71 -12.29 4.74
C LYS A 2 -14.06 -11.66 5.96
N GLU A 3 -12.74 -11.79 6.12
CA GLU A 3 -12.03 -11.36 7.33
C GLU A 3 -10.96 -10.31 7.01
N ILE A 4 -10.79 -9.35 7.91
CA ILE A 4 -9.64 -8.44 7.92
C ILE A 4 -8.60 -9.01 8.89
N LYS A 5 -7.43 -9.36 8.39
CA LYS A 5 -6.34 -9.97 9.17
C LYS A 5 -5.23 -8.95 9.37
N LEU A 6 -4.82 -8.71 10.61
CA LEU A 6 -3.71 -7.81 10.92
C LEU A 6 -2.53 -8.66 11.33
N ASN A 7 -1.42 -8.53 10.61
CA ASN A 7 -0.21 -9.27 10.93
C ASN A 7 1.03 -8.39 10.71
N PRO A 8 1.93 -8.27 11.70
CA PRO A 8 3.27 -7.80 11.41
C PRO A 8 4.03 -8.85 10.58
N GLU A 9 4.76 -8.41 9.55
CA GLU A 9 5.61 -9.29 8.74
C GLU A 9 7.03 -8.76 8.63
N LEU A 10 8.02 -9.65 8.78
CA LEU A 10 9.44 -9.30 8.83
C LEU A 10 9.93 -8.63 7.54
N GLY A 11 9.60 -9.20 6.38
CA GLY A 11 10.02 -8.70 5.07
C GLY A 11 9.59 -7.28 4.76
N PRO A 12 8.28 -7.02 4.71
CA PRO A 12 7.74 -5.68 4.54
C PRO A 12 8.37 -4.70 5.54
N ASN A 13 8.40 -5.05 6.83
CA ASN A 13 9.00 -4.18 7.84
C ASN A 13 10.49 -3.88 7.60
N TYR A 14 11.27 -4.86 7.14
CA TYR A 14 12.66 -4.67 6.76
C TYR A 14 12.82 -3.71 5.57
N ILE A 15 11.98 -3.85 4.54
CA ILE A 15 11.98 -2.97 3.37
C ILE A 15 11.71 -1.52 3.81
N PHE A 16 10.64 -1.29 4.58
CA PHE A 16 10.30 0.04 5.06
C PHE A 16 11.31 0.58 6.08
N HIS A 17 11.98 -0.30 6.83
CA HIS A 17 13.12 0.08 7.67
C HIS A 17 14.22 0.72 6.82
N LEU A 18 14.69 0.06 5.75
CA LEU A 18 15.76 0.58 4.87
C LEU A 18 15.43 1.97 4.32
N LEU A 19 14.18 2.18 3.88
CA LEU A 19 13.70 3.48 3.39
C LEU A 19 13.77 4.54 4.49
N SER A 20 13.24 4.20 5.68
CA SER A 20 13.14 5.12 6.82
C SER A 20 14.50 5.54 7.35
N VAL A 21 15.40 4.61 7.67
CA VAL A 21 16.75 4.94 8.18
C VAL A 21 17.64 5.62 7.15
N SER A 22 17.24 5.57 5.88
CA SER A 22 17.89 6.31 4.79
C SER A 22 17.19 7.60 4.45
N LYS A 23 16.12 8.00 5.13
CA LYS A 23 15.38 9.23 4.85
C LYS A 23 14.76 9.33 3.46
N ILE A 24 14.31 8.19 2.94
CA ILE A 24 13.52 8.10 1.70
C ILE A 24 12.06 8.07 2.14
N ASN A 25 11.27 9.06 1.71
CA ASN A 25 9.88 9.35 2.14
C ASN A 25 9.67 9.72 3.61
N TYR A 26 10.56 9.35 4.52
CA TYR A 26 10.35 9.45 5.97
C TYR A 26 11.52 10.13 6.67
N ASP A 27 11.29 11.13 7.53
CA ASP A 27 12.31 11.63 8.48
C ASP A 27 11.65 11.81 9.84
N ASN A 28 11.67 10.73 10.63
CA ASN A 28 10.82 10.55 11.80
C ASN A 28 11.60 9.99 13.01
N GLY A 29 10.91 9.75 14.13
CA GLY A 29 11.54 9.24 15.35
C GLY A 29 12.23 7.89 15.14
N TYR A 30 11.58 7.00 14.39
CA TYR A 30 12.12 5.69 14.02
C TYR A 30 13.44 5.80 13.25
N SER A 31 13.48 6.63 12.21
CA SER A 31 14.67 6.81 11.36
C SER A 31 15.90 7.25 12.16
N ARG A 32 15.71 8.16 13.14
CA ARG A 32 16.77 8.64 14.03
C ARG A 32 17.19 7.59 15.04
N LYS A 33 16.23 6.84 15.61
CA LYS A 33 16.48 5.78 16.58
C LYS A 33 17.37 4.67 15.99
N TYR A 34 17.13 4.31 14.72
CA TYR A 34 17.79 3.18 14.08
C TYR A 34 18.78 3.55 12.98
N GLU A 35 19.16 4.82 12.84
CA GLU A 35 20.07 5.29 11.78
C GLU A 35 21.39 4.49 11.70
N SER A 36 21.91 4.04 12.85
CA SER A 36 23.15 3.28 12.96
C SER A 36 23.02 1.80 12.63
N SER A 37 21.81 1.29 12.37
CA SER A 37 21.59 -0.13 12.03
C SER A 37 22.14 -0.49 10.65
N ILE A 38 22.35 0.51 9.80
CA ILE A 38 22.89 0.36 8.46
C ILE A 38 24.17 1.17 8.29
N SER A 39 25.13 0.58 7.56
CA SER A 39 26.43 1.21 7.35
C SER A 39 26.31 2.54 6.59
N ARG A 40 27.26 3.45 6.83
CA ARG A 40 27.33 4.72 6.08
C ARG A 40 27.49 4.48 4.57
N LYS A 41 28.17 3.40 4.15
CA LYS A 41 28.27 2.99 2.73
C LYS A 41 26.87 2.68 2.18
N HIS A 42 26.12 1.82 2.85
CA HIS A 42 24.78 1.42 2.40
C HIS A 42 23.78 2.57 2.40
N ARG A 43 23.84 3.48 3.39
CA ARG A 43 23.03 4.72 3.38
C ARG A 43 23.31 5.61 2.17
N LYS A 44 24.58 5.75 1.79
CA LYS A 44 24.95 6.52 0.59
C LYS A 44 24.40 5.88 -0.69
N ILE A 45 24.41 4.54 -0.78
CA ILE A 45 23.82 3.82 -1.92
C ILE A 45 22.31 4.09 -1.97
N LEU A 46 21.58 3.92 -0.85
CA LEU A 46 20.14 4.19 -0.82
C LEU A 46 19.83 5.65 -1.19
N GLN A 47 20.61 6.60 -0.69
CA GLN A 47 20.45 8.03 -1.03
C GLN A 47 20.73 8.35 -2.50
N LYS A 48 21.69 7.65 -3.15
CA LYS A 48 21.92 7.78 -4.59
C LYS A 48 20.65 7.44 -5.41
N PHE A 49 19.85 6.49 -4.94
CA PHE A 49 18.60 6.06 -5.59
C PHE A 49 17.34 6.68 -4.96
N LYS A 50 17.46 7.78 -4.21
CA LYS A 50 16.34 8.37 -3.47
C LYS A 50 15.13 8.65 -4.37
N GLU A 51 15.31 9.29 -5.52
CA GLU A 51 14.19 9.62 -6.43
C GLU A 51 13.53 8.36 -6.98
N SER A 52 14.33 7.39 -7.43
CA SER A 52 13.86 6.09 -7.93
C SER A 52 13.13 5.24 -6.90
N LEU A 53 13.41 5.43 -5.60
CA LEU A 53 12.79 4.70 -4.49
C LEU A 53 11.68 5.50 -3.79
N SER A 54 11.45 6.75 -4.18
CA SER A 54 10.44 7.60 -3.55
C SER A 54 9.05 7.38 -4.13
N PHE A 55 8.02 7.54 -3.30
CA PHE A 55 6.62 7.43 -3.74
C PHE A 55 5.69 8.25 -2.83
N ALA A 56 4.73 8.95 -3.41
CA ALA A 56 3.71 9.71 -2.69
C ALA A 56 2.59 10.15 -3.65
N ASN A 57 1.38 10.32 -3.13
CA ASN A 57 0.25 10.92 -3.86
C ASN A 57 0.01 10.29 -5.25
N GLY A 58 0.04 8.96 -5.33
CA GLY A 58 -0.16 8.21 -6.57
C GLY A 58 1.04 8.18 -7.53
N ASN A 59 2.15 8.84 -7.21
CA ASN A 59 3.39 8.80 -7.99
C ASN A 59 4.43 7.89 -7.32
N ALA A 60 5.22 7.19 -8.13
CA ALA A 60 6.28 6.30 -7.66
C ALA A 60 7.49 6.37 -8.60
N GLY A 61 8.69 6.32 -8.03
CA GLY A 61 9.94 6.19 -8.75
C GLY A 61 10.05 4.84 -9.47
N ASP A 62 10.96 4.79 -10.44
CA ASP A 62 11.12 3.66 -11.37
C ASP A 62 11.66 2.36 -10.75
N LEU A 63 12.13 2.39 -9.50
CA LEU A 63 12.58 1.21 -8.74
C LEU A 63 11.59 0.76 -7.66
N VAL A 64 10.56 1.56 -7.35
CA VAL A 64 9.60 1.27 -6.25
C VAL A 64 8.94 -0.10 -6.42
N GLU A 65 8.52 -0.42 -7.64
CA GLU A 65 7.86 -1.69 -7.94
C GLU A 65 8.74 -2.90 -7.64
N TYR A 66 10.01 -2.84 -8.06
CA TYR A 66 10.97 -3.95 -7.97
C TYR A 66 11.65 -4.05 -6.60
N MET A 67 11.80 -2.94 -5.89
CA MET A 67 12.55 -2.91 -4.63
C MET A 67 11.65 -2.85 -3.39
N ILE A 68 10.41 -2.38 -3.53
CA ILE A 68 9.52 -2.07 -2.40
C ILE A 68 8.23 -2.87 -2.51
N PHE A 69 7.36 -2.55 -3.48
CA PHE A 69 5.99 -3.05 -3.48
C PHE A 69 5.87 -4.53 -3.84
N PHE A 70 6.54 -5.00 -4.89
CA PHE A 70 6.46 -6.42 -5.24
C PHE A 70 7.13 -7.31 -4.18
N PRO A 71 8.36 -7.03 -3.68
CA PRO A 71 8.94 -7.79 -2.57
C PRO A 71 8.09 -7.78 -1.29
N ALA A 72 7.50 -6.64 -0.92
CA ALA A 72 6.60 -6.55 0.25
C ALA A 72 5.30 -7.34 0.02
N TYR A 73 4.78 -7.35 -1.22
CA TYR A 73 3.63 -8.17 -1.59
C TYR A 73 3.91 -9.67 -1.48
N LEU A 74 5.12 -10.11 -1.87
CA LEU A 74 5.55 -11.50 -1.72
C LEU A 74 5.70 -11.94 -0.26
N GLY A 75 5.98 -10.99 0.65
CA GLY A 75 6.16 -11.28 2.08
C GLY A 75 7.48 -12.00 2.38
N LEU A 76 8.56 -11.65 1.66
CA LEU A 76 9.89 -12.29 1.79
C LEU A 76 10.38 -12.25 3.25
N ASN A 77 10.58 -13.40 3.90
CA ASN A 77 10.76 -13.46 5.35
C ASN A 77 12.17 -13.88 5.79
N SER A 78 13.09 -14.08 4.85
CA SER A 78 14.44 -14.54 5.14
C SER A 78 15.48 -13.89 4.22
N GLN A 79 16.75 -13.91 4.61
CA GLN A 79 17.85 -13.45 3.74
C GLN A 79 17.86 -14.26 2.43
N ASN A 80 17.65 -15.59 2.54
CA ASN A 80 17.59 -16.48 1.38
C ASN A 80 16.43 -16.13 0.44
N ASP A 81 15.28 -15.67 0.97
CA ASP A 81 14.15 -15.23 0.15
C ASP A 81 14.53 -14.00 -0.67
N PHE A 82 15.23 -13.03 -0.06
CA PHE A 82 15.76 -11.87 -0.76
C PHE A 82 16.83 -12.26 -1.79
N GLU A 83 17.77 -13.13 -1.43
CA GLU A 83 18.81 -13.63 -2.35
C GLU A 83 18.16 -14.33 -3.56
N ARG A 84 17.17 -15.19 -3.31
CA ARG A 84 16.39 -15.88 -4.34
C ARG A 84 15.62 -14.90 -5.23
N TYR A 85 14.95 -13.92 -4.62
CA TYR A 85 14.25 -12.87 -5.35
C TYR A 85 15.20 -12.10 -6.28
N PHE A 86 16.35 -11.66 -5.77
CA PHE A 86 17.32 -10.91 -6.56
C PHE A 86 18.00 -11.76 -7.64
N ASP A 87 18.27 -13.04 -7.40
CA ASP A 87 18.75 -13.97 -8.45
C ASP A 87 17.72 -14.10 -9.59
N LEU A 88 16.45 -14.30 -9.25
CA LEU A 88 15.38 -14.42 -10.24
C LEU A 88 15.13 -13.13 -11.01
N ILE A 89 15.10 -11.98 -10.34
CA ILE A 89 14.87 -10.69 -11.00
C ILE A 89 16.06 -10.31 -11.89
N GLN A 90 17.29 -10.65 -11.49
CA GLN A 90 18.47 -10.43 -12.31
C GLN A 90 18.45 -11.31 -13.55
N LYS A 91 18.07 -12.59 -13.45
CA LYS A 91 17.87 -13.46 -14.62
C LYS A 91 16.80 -12.91 -15.55
N ALA A 92 15.67 -12.43 -15.00
CA ALA A 92 14.59 -11.83 -15.76
C ALA A 92 15.04 -10.54 -16.49
N ALA A 93 15.84 -9.70 -15.85
CA ALA A 93 16.43 -8.50 -16.47
C ALA A 93 17.34 -8.84 -17.67
N HIS A 94 17.93 -10.04 -17.70
CA HIS A 94 18.72 -10.56 -18.82
C HIS A 94 17.90 -11.41 -19.81
N GLY A 95 16.56 -11.30 -19.78
CA GLY A 95 15.67 -11.97 -20.73
C GLY A 95 15.31 -13.41 -20.38
N ARG A 96 15.63 -13.89 -19.17
CA ARG A 96 15.24 -15.22 -18.67
C ARG A 96 14.21 -15.09 -17.56
N SER A 97 12.99 -14.72 -17.91
CA SER A 97 11.90 -14.43 -16.97
C SER A 97 11.08 -15.66 -16.58
N GLU A 98 11.26 -16.79 -17.24
CA GLU A 98 10.43 -18.00 -17.07
C GLU A 98 10.48 -18.52 -15.63
N ASP A 99 11.67 -18.56 -15.04
CA ASP A 99 11.86 -19.01 -13.65
C ASP A 99 11.19 -18.06 -12.66
N PHE A 100 11.24 -16.74 -12.90
CA PHE A 100 10.59 -15.74 -12.05
C PHE A 100 9.06 -15.88 -12.11
N VAL A 101 8.51 -16.01 -13.33
CA VAL A 101 7.07 -16.18 -13.53
C VAL A 101 6.60 -17.50 -12.90
N LYS A 102 7.37 -18.58 -13.06
CA LYS A 102 7.04 -19.88 -12.47
C LYS A 102 7.02 -19.82 -10.95
N GLU A 103 8.08 -19.30 -10.33
CA GLU A 103 8.22 -19.18 -8.87
C GLU A 103 7.06 -18.39 -8.26
N TYR A 104 6.70 -17.27 -8.86
CA TYR A 104 5.73 -16.34 -8.29
C TYR A 104 4.35 -16.40 -8.93
N SER A 105 4.07 -17.39 -9.79
CA SER A 105 2.83 -17.50 -10.58
C SER A 105 1.55 -17.30 -9.76
N GLU A 106 1.43 -18.00 -8.63
CA GLU A 106 0.27 -17.86 -7.74
C GLU A 106 0.12 -16.43 -7.21
N ARG A 107 1.21 -15.85 -6.70
CA ARG A 107 1.23 -14.47 -6.19
C ARG A 107 0.89 -13.47 -7.31
N ILE A 108 1.48 -13.63 -8.49
CA ILE A 108 1.21 -12.78 -9.65
C ILE A 108 -0.28 -12.85 -10.04
N SER A 109 -0.86 -14.05 -10.13
CA SER A 109 -2.27 -14.22 -10.49
C SER A 109 -3.25 -13.59 -9.49
N LYS A 110 -2.87 -13.55 -8.21
CA LYS A 110 -3.67 -12.94 -7.13
C LYS A 110 -3.44 -11.43 -7.01
N ARG A 111 -2.38 -10.90 -7.62
CA ARG A 111 -2.01 -9.49 -7.55
C ARG A 111 -2.83 -8.67 -8.54
N LYS A 112 -3.98 -8.19 -8.08
CA LYS A 112 -4.84 -7.26 -8.83
C LYS A 112 -4.53 -5.82 -8.47
N TRP A 113 -4.81 -4.89 -9.40
CA TRP A 113 -4.70 -3.41 -9.31
C TRP A 113 -3.32 -2.78 -9.37
N LEU A 114 -2.28 -3.60 -9.42
CA LEU A 114 -0.93 -3.12 -9.64
C LEU A 114 -0.50 -3.41 -11.08
N PRO A 115 0.59 -2.80 -11.56
CA PRO A 115 1.10 -3.06 -12.91
C PRO A 115 1.19 -4.56 -13.19
N GLU A 116 0.62 -4.98 -14.32
CA GLU A 116 0.67 -6.36 -14.75
C GLU A 116 2.13 -6.78 -14.99
N ILE A 117 2.49 -7.96 -14.48
CA ILE A 117 3.81 -8.54 -14.74
C ILE A 117 3.74 -9.24 -16.10
N ASN A 118 4.06 -8.49 -17.15
CA ASN A 118 4.05 -8.90 -18.55
C ASN A 118 5.37 -8.50 -19.26
N ASP A 119 5.45 -8.69 -20.56
CA ASP A 119 6.67 -8.41 -21.34
C ASP A 119 7.18 -6.97 -21.18
N ARG A 120 6.26 -5.99 -21.08
CA ARG A 120 6.60 -4.57 -20.86
C ARG A 120 7.20 -4.33 -19.47
N TRP A 121 6.71 -5.05 -18.46
CA TRP A 121 7.27 -5.00 -17.11
C TRP A 121 8.72 -5.49 -17.10
N PHE A 122 9.00 -6.59 -17.83
CA PHE A 122 10.36 -7.13 -17.97
C PHE A 122 11.26 -6.25 -18.85
N GLU A 123 10.73 -5.63 -19.91
CA GLU A 123 11.47 -4.67 -20.73
C GLU A 123 11.94 -3.47 -19.89
N THR A 124 11.03 -2.91 -19.09
CA THR A 124 11.34 -1.83 -18.15
C THR A 124 12.41 -2.25 -17.15
N LEU A 125 12.29 -3.46 -16.59
CA LEU A 125 13.25 -4.04 -15.65
C LEU A 125 14.67 -4.11 -16.24
N ARG A 126 14.83 -4.44 -17.53
CA ARG A 126 16.17 -4.55 -18.15
C ARG A 126 16.98 -3.26 -18.02
N THR A 127 16.29 -2.12 -18.11
CA THR A 127 16.92 -0.78 -18.01
C THR A 127 17.35 -0.42 -16.58
N LYS A 128 17.02 -1.25 -15.58
CA LYS A 128 17.24 -1.00 -14.15
C LYS A 128 18.24 -1.94 -13.50
N VAL A 129 18.83 -2.86 -14.25
CA VAL A 129 19.65 -3.96 -13.72
C VAL A 129 20.83 -3.49 -12.88
N GLU A 130 21.53 -2.41 -13.30
CA GLU A 130 22.67 -1.87 -12.54
C GLU A 130 22.25 -1.33 -11.17
N GLY A 131 21.14 -0.57 -11.12
CA GLY A 131 20.61 -0.05 -9.86
C GLY A 131 20.12 -1.15 -8.93
N ILE A 132 19.52 -2.20 -9.49
CA ILE A 132 19.09 -3.38 -8.71
C ILE A 132 20.29 -4.12 -8.11
N GLU A 133 21.39 -4.29 -8.85
CA GLU A 133 22.59 -4.96 -8.33
C GLU A 133 23.23 -4.17 -7.18
N GLU A 134 23.32 -2.84 -7.30
CA GLU A 134 23.83 -2.00 -6.21
C GLU A 134 22.94 -2.06 -4.96
N LEU A 135 21.61 -2.04 -5.14
CA LEU A 135 20.67 -2.08 -4.03
C LEU A 135 20.54 -3.47 -3.40
N LYS A 136 20.74 -4.55 -4.16
CA LYS A 136 20.79 -5.92 -3.67
C LYS A 136 21.85 -6.08 -2.57
N GLU A 137 23.05 -5.52 -2.75
CA GLU A 137 24.09 -5.55 -1.70
C GLU A 137 23.58 -4.96 -0.38
N VAL A 138 22.80 -3.87 -0.46
CA VAL A 138 22.21 -3.24 0.71
C VAL A 138 21.14 -4.14 1.35
N TYR A 139 20.25 -4.73 0.56
CA TYR A 139 19.20 -5.59 1.10
C TYR A 139 19.76 -6.84 1.76
N ILE A 140 20.75 -7.50 1.15
CA ILE A 140 21.34 -8.71 1.74
C ILE A 140 22.21 -8.35 2.93
N GLY A 141 23.08 -7.34 2.80
CA GLY A 141 24.09 -7.00 3.79
C GLY A 141 23.56 -6.46 5.12
N ASN A 142 22.31 -6.00 5.20
CA ASN A 142 21.74 -5.47 6.45
C ASN A 142 20.61 -6.34 7.04
N PHE A 143 20.15 -7.39 6.35
CA PHE A 143 18.98 -8.16 6.77
C PHE A 143 19.18 -8.82 8.14
N THR A 144 20.33 -9.49 8.32
CA THR A 144 20.64 -10.20 9.56
C THR A 144 20.72 -9.24 10.77
N THR A 145 21.33 -8.07 10.60
CA THR A 145 21.37 -7.03 11.64
C THR A 145 19.96 -6.59 12.03
N TYR A 146 19.12 -6.26 11.05
CA TYR A 146 17.74 -5.86 11.30
C TYR A 146 16.95 -6.95 12.02
N LYS A 147 17.00 -8.18 11.50
CA LYS A 147 16.29 -9.34 12.06
C LYS A 147 16.67 -9.63 13.51
N ASN A 148 17.93 -9.45 13.87
CA ASN A 148 18.41 -9.80 15.21
C ASN A 148 18.31 -8.66 16.22
N GLN A 149 18.46 -7.40 15.78
CA GLN A 149 18.59 -6.27 16.70
C GLN A 149 17.33 -5.40 16.78
N ILE A 150 16.53 -5.33 15.73
CA ILE A 150 15.41 -4.38 15.63
C ILE A 150 14.09 -5.12 15.60
N TRP A 151 13.98 -6.14 14.74
CA TRP A 151 12.74 -6.87 14.55
C TRP A 151 12.12 -7.41 15.84
N PRO A 152 12.85 -8.02 16.80
CA PRO A 152 12.23 -8.57 18.01
C PRO A 152 11.53 -7.50 18.86
N TYR A 153 12.14 -6.31 18.95
CA TYR A 153 11.55 -5.19 19.69
C TYR A 153 10.32 -4.65 18.97
N GLU A 154 10.45 -4.31 17.70
CA GLU A 154 9.36 -3.72 16.92
C GLU A 154 8.18 -4.68 16.74
N LEU A 155 8.46 -5.98 16.53
CA LEU A 155 7.46 -7.04 16.43
C LEU A 155 6.59 -7.08 17.68
N SER A 156 7.19 -7.08 18.88
CA SER A 156 6.44 -7.16 20.13
C SER A 156 5.38 -6.05 20.28
N GLN A 157 5.74 -4.83 19.86
CA GLN A 157 4.82 -3.68 19.91
C GLN A 157 3.71 -3.81 18.86
N MET A 158 4.03 -4.33 17.68
CA MET A 158 3.06 -4.52 16.61
C MET A 158 2.13 -5.71 16.87
N GLU A 159 2.58 -6.76 17.54
CA GLU A 159 1.74 -7.89 17.96
C GLU A 159 0.71 -7.45 18.99
N GLU A 160 1.11 -6.69 20.01
CA GLU A 160 0.18 -6.12 20.99
C GLU A 160 -0.89 -5.25 20.31
N LYS A 161 -0.44 -4.36 19.41
CA LYS A 161 -1.33 -3.51 18.61
C LYS A 161 -2.27 -4.34 17.73
N SER A 162 -1.74 -5.37 17.07
CA SER A 162 -2.51 -6.25 16.19
C SER A 162 -3.62 -6.98 16.95
N ASP A 163 -3.30 -7.53 18.13
CA ASP A 163 -4.26 -8.25 18.97
C ASP A 163 -5.41 -7.35 19.42
N GLU A 164 -5.11 -6.12 19.81
CA GLU A 164 -6.12 -5.15 20.22
C GLU A 164 -7.04 -4.76 19.05
N LEU A 165 -6.46 -4.42 17.90
CA LEU A 165 -7.20 -4.02 16.71
C LEU A 165 -8.02 -5.16 16.12
N SER A 166 -7.47 -6.38 16.08
CA SER A 166 -8.15 -7.57 15.57
C SER A 166 -9.44 -7.87 16.33
N LYS A 167 -9.44 -7.72 17.66
CA LYS A 167 -10.65 -7.87 18.49
C LYS A 167 -11.73 -6.85 18.14
N LYS A 168 -11.33 -5.60 17.83
CA LYS A 168 -12.25 -4.52 17.45
C LYS A 168 -12.79 -4.74 16.03
N LEU A 169 -11.95 -5.09 15.08
CA LEU A 169 -12.33 -5.31 13.67
C LEU A 169 -13.33 -6.46 13.51
N LYS A 170 -13.13 -7.57 14.23
CA LYS A 170 -14.09 -8.69 14.25
C LYS A 170 -15.50 -8.26 14.66
N ARG A 171 -15.63 -7.28 15.55
CA ARG A 171 -16.93 -6.75 16.02
C ARG A 171 -17.54 -5.74 15.04
N LEU A 172 -16.71 -5.05 14.28
CA LEU A 172 -17.17 -3.98 13.38
C LEU A 172 -17.80 -4.53 12.09
N ASP A 173 -17.39 -5.72 11.65
CA ASP A 173 -17.87 -6.40 10.42
C ASP A 173 -17.84 -5.46 9.20
N LEU A 174 -16.70 -4.77 9.03
CA LEU A 174 -16.55 -3.65 8.10
C LEU A 174 -16.85 -4.02 6.66
N ILE A 175 -16.34 -5.16 6.20
CA ILE A 175 -16.56 -5.63 4.83
C ILE A 175 -18.05 -5.78 4.56
N LYS A 176 -18.78 -6.49 5.43
CA LYS A 176 -20.22 -6.68 5.27
C LYS A 176 -20.99 -5.36 5.29
N LYS A 177 -20.65 -4.43 6.18
CA LYS A 177 -21.31 -3.11 6.24
C LYS A 177 -21.07 -2.29 4.98
N TRP A 178 -19.85 -2.33 4.44
CA TRP A 178 -19.55 -1.70 3.16
C TRP A 178 -20.36 -2.33 2.04
N GLU A 179 -20.40 -3.66 1.93
CA GLU A 179 -21.18 -4.38 0.93
C GLU A 179 -22.68 -4.03 1.01
N GLN A 180 -23.22 -3.87 2.22
CA GLN A 180 -24.60 -3.43 2.43
C GLN A 180 -24.86 -2.00 1.97
N ILE A 181 -23.94 -1.07 2.23
CA ILE A 181 -24.10 0.34 1.86
C ILE A 181 -23.90 0.57 0.36
N THR A 182 -22.96 -0.14 -0.26
CA THR A 182 -22.60 0.06 -1.66
C THR A 182 -23.36 -0.87 -2.61
N GLY A 183 -23.88 -1.99 -2.11
CA GLY A 183 -24.41 -3.08 -2.92
C GLY A 183 -23.35 -3.80 -3.77
N SER A 184 -22.07 -3.66 -3.43
CA SER A 184 -20.94 -4.21 -4.18
C SER A 184 -20.09 -5.11 -3.30
N ASP A 185 -19.68 -6.27 -3.82
CA ASP A 185 -18.92 -7.27 -3.07
C ASP A 185 -17.42 -6.94 -2.95
N PHE A 186 -16.84 -7.21 -1.78
CA PHE A 186 -15.40 -7.32 -1.66
C PHE A 186 -14.91 -8.61 -2.31
N LYS A 187 -13.95 -8.54 -3.23
CA LYS A 187 -13.63 -9.64 -4.15
C LYS A 187 -12.63 -10.66 -3.62
N ALA A 188 -12.03 -10.41 -2.45
CA ALA A 188 -11.09 -11.34 -1.81
C ALA A 188 -11.73 -12.03 -0.60
N GLU A 189 -11.22 -13.21 -0.27
CA GLU A 189 -11.66 -13.97 0.90
C GLU A 189 -11.21 -13.32 2.22
N SER A 190 -10.03 -12.67 2.19
CA SER A 190 -9.53 -11.88 3.31
C SER A 190 -8.84 -10.61 2.82
N TYR A 191 -8.83 -9.60 3.70
CA TYR A 191 -8.04 -8.39 3.54
C TYR A 191 -6.89 -8.39 4.54
N GLU A 192 -5.66 -8.45 4.05
CA GLU A 192 -4.45 -8.53 4.86
C GLU A 192 -3.87 -7.13 5.09
N ILE A 193 -3.79 -6.75 6.35
CA ILE A 193 -3.21 -5.50 6.82
C ILE A 193 -1.86 -5.82 7.47
N ILE A 194 -0.78 -5.39 6.82
CA ILE A 194 0.57 -5.56 7.32
C ILE A 194 0.94 -4.36 8.16
N LEU A 195 1.05 -4.56 9.48
CA LEU A 195 1.49 -3.49 10.37
C LEU A 195 3.00 -3.26 10.21
N VAL A 196 3.39 -2.00 10.04
CA VAL A 196 4.79 -1.58 9.93
C VAL A 196 5.10 -0.40 10.85
N SER A 197 6.28 -0.40 11.46
CA SER A 197 6.64 0.64 12.44
C SER A 197 7.51 1.77 11.89
N ALA A 198 8.05 1.61 10.68
CA ALA A 198 9.07 2.52 10.15
C ALA A 198 8.54 3.75 9.38
N ILE A 199 7.24 3.78 9.04
CA ILE A 199 6.67 4.71 8.05
C ILE A 199 5.99 5.96 8.63
N GLU A 200 6.27 6.29 9.90
CA GLU A 200 5.73 7.49 10.57
C GLU A 200 5.94 8.75 9.70
N GLY A 201 4.91 9.59 9.57
CA GLY A 201 4.99 10.85 8.83
C GLY A 201 4.92 10.74 7.30
N GLY A 202 4.89 9.53 6.74
CA GLY A 202 4.54 9.30 5.33
C GLY A 202 3.10 8.79 5.16
N PRO A 203 2.77 8.19 4.00
CA PRO A 203 1.44 7.61 3.77
C PRO A 203 1.13 6.53 4.80
N ASN A 204 0.01 6.68 5.52
CA ASN A 204 -0.38 5.75 6.59
C ASN A 204 -0.85 4.38 6.07
N ALA A 205 -1.30 4.32 4.83
CA ALA A 205 -1.67 3.08 4.14
C ALA A 205 -1.02 3.06 2.75
N ASN A 206 -0.54 1.90 2.31
CA ASN A 206 -0.04 1.67 0.95
C ASN A 206 -0.51 0.30 0.44
N SER A 207 -1.39 0.30 -0.55
CA SER A 207 -1.91 -0.93 -1.15
C SER A 207 -0.80 -1.70 -1.87
N LEU A 208 -0.59 -2.96 -1.49
CA LEU A 208 0.31 -3.92 -2.14
C LEU A 208 -0.42 -4.79 -3.17
N GLY A 209 -1.72 -4.58 -3.34
CA GLY A 209 -2.62 -5.27 -4.25
C GLY A 209 -4.04 -5.25 -3.68
N TYR A 210 -5.02 -5.79 -4.41
CA TYR A 210 -6.43 -5.83 -3.98
C TYR A 210 -6.62 -6.37 -2.55
N SER A 211 -5.90 -7.41 -2.14
CA SER A 211 -6.18 -8.06 -0.85
C SER A 211 -5.19 -7.70 0.24
N ARG A 212 -4.28 -6.74 0.03
CA ARG A 212 -3.12 -6.56 0.90
C ARG A 212 -2.66 -5.11 0.97
N ASN A 213 -2.46 -4.60 2.18
CA ASN A 213 -2.12 -3.20 2.43
C ASN A 213 -1.11 -3.09 3.58
N VAL A 214 -0.22 -2.10 3.53
CA VAL A 214 0.76 -1.80 4.57
C VAL A 214 0.25 -0.63 5.39
N PHE A 215 0.24 -0.75 6.72
CA PHE A 215 -0.29 0.26 7.64
C PHE A 215 0.72 0.66 8.72
N TYR A 216 0.77 1.96 9.03
CA TYR A 216 1.60 2.44 10.14
C TYR A 216 1.04 1.97 11.48
N SER A 217 1.84 1.24 12.25
CA SER A 217 1.43 0.66 13.53
C SER A 217 1.42 1.66 14.68
N GLY A 218 2.16 2.77 14.58
CA GLY A 218 2.26 3.76 15.66
C GLY A 218 1.09 4.75 15.74
N SER A 219 0.15 4.71 14.79
CA SER A 219 -1.05 5.56 14.81
C SER A 219 -2.02 5.17 15.94
N GLU A 220 -2.86 6.14 16.32
CA GLU A 220 -3.92 5.91 17.31
C GLU A 220 -4.92 4.86 16.82
N ASN A 221 -5.43 4.03 17.74
CA ASN A 221 -6.29 2.90 17.36
C ASN A 221 -7.58 3.35 16.66
N GLY A 222 -8.15 4.48 17.09
CA GLY A 222 -9.32 5.06 16.44
C GLY A 222 -9.05 5.43 14.97
N PHE A 223 -7.88 6.01 14.72
CA PHE A 223 -7.39 6.35 13.38
C PHE A 223 -7.18 5.11 12.53
N ILE A 224 -6.44 4.12 13.03
CA ILE A 224 -6.16 2.88 12.27
C ILE A 224 -7.48 2.19 11.88
N LEU A 225 -8.44 2.08 12.79
CA LEU A 225 -9.74 1.46 12.50
C LEU A 225 -10.55 2.23 11.44
N ASP A 226 -10.61 3.56 11.57
CA ASP A 226 -11.29 4.41 10.59
C ASP A 226 -10.65 4.28 9.21
N PHE A 227 -9.32 4.26 9.15
CA PHE A 227 -8.57 4.23 7.92
C PHE A 227 -8.51 2.83 7.28
N ILE A 228 -8.49 1.74 8.06
CA ILE A 228 -8.73 0.38 7.53
C ILE A 228 -10.11 0.31 6.88
N SER A 229 -11.13 0.89 7.51
CA SER A 229 -12.47 0.95 6.91
C SER A 229 -12.49 1.79 5.63
N HIS A 230 -11.74 2.90 5.58
CA HIS A 230 -11.56 3.68 4.36
C HIS A 230 -10.97 2.84 3.23
N GLU A 231 -9.88 2.12 3.51
CA GLU A 231 -9.21 1.28 2.52
C GLU A 231 -10.11 0.13 2.05
N VAL A 232 -10.89 -0.52 2.93
CA VAL A 232 -11.92 -1.50 2.50
C VAL A 232 -12.90 -0.85 1.52
N GLY A 233 -13.32 0.40 1.79
CA GLY A 233 -14.20 1.17 0.93
C GLY A 233 -13.63 1.44 -0.44
N THR A 234 -12.44 2.04 -0.51
CA THR A 234 -11.73 2.25 -1.79
C THR A 234 -11.62 0.91 -2.53
N HIS A 235 -11.35 -0.18 -1.81
CA HIS A 235 -11.17 -1.46 -2.42
C HIS A 235 -12.45 -2.10 -3.02
N ILE A 236 -13.61 -1.82 -2.42
CA ILE A 236 -14.91 -2.21 -2.97
C ILE A 236 -15.29 -1.33 -4.15
N LEU A 237 -14.94 -0.05 -4.11
CA LEU A 237 -15.29 0.95 -5.12
C LEU A 237 -14.36 0.95 -6.34
N SER A 238 -13.28 0.17 -6.30
CA SER A 238 -12.22 0.18 -7.31
C SER A 238 -12.68 -0.03 -8.74
N ASP A 239 -13.76 -0.79 -8.95
CA ASP A 239 -14.27 -1.06 -10.30
C ASP A 239 -14.71 0.23 -10.98
N ALA A 240 -15.33 1.15 -10.22
CA ALA A 240 -15.69 2.46 -10.73
C ALA A 240 -14.43 3.28 -11.08
N LEU A 241 -13.35 3.14 -10.29
CA LEU A 241 -12.06 3.74 -10.62
C LEU A 241 -11.48 3.16 -11.91
N PHE A 242 -11.39 1.84 -12.05
CA PHE A 242 -10.79 1.22 -13.24
C PHE A 242 -11.61 1.38 -14.51
N GLU A 243 -12.94 1.45 -14.41
CA GLU A 243 -13.78 1.80 -15.56
C GLU A 243 -13.44 3.21 -16.07
N PHE A 244 -13.25 4.17 -15.16
CA PHE A 244 -12.82 5.51 -15.54
C PHE A 244 -11.42 5.52 -16.12
N LEU A 245 -10.43 4.90 -15.46
CA LEU A 245 -9.03 4.85 -15.92
C LEU A 245 -8.86 4.21 -17.31
N LYS A 246 -9.78 3.34 -17.73
CA LYS A 246 -9.77 2.71 -19.06
C LYS A 246 -10.33 3.59 -20.17
N SER A 247 -10.88 4.77 -19.86
CA SER A 247 -11.41 5.69 -20.86
C SER A 247 -10.25 6.33 -21.64
N PRO A 248 -10.19 6.18 -22.98
CA PRO A 248 -9.01 6.49 -23.80
C PRO A 248 -8.70 7.99 -23.98
N SER A 249 -9.33 8.89 -23.21
CA SER A 249 -9.30 10.35 -23.49
C SER A 249 -9.19 11.24 -22.24
N ILE A 250 -8.70 10.71 -21.10
CA ILE A 250 -8.63 11.49 -19.86
C ILE A 250 -7.28 12.19 -19.74
N GLU A 251 -7.33 13.52 -19.71
CA GLU A 251 -6.19 14.40 -19.40
C GLU A 251 -5.73 14.19 -17.93
N SER A 252 -4.44 14.39 -17.65
CA SER A 252 -3.86 14.18 -16.31
C SER A 252 -4.55 14.98 -15.20
N GLU A 253 -5.06 16.17 -15.49
CA GLU A 253 -5.78 17.01 -14.53
C GLU A 253 -7.13 16.39 -14.15
N LYS A 254 -7.87 15.88 -15.14
CA LYS A 254 -9.14 15.15 -14.91
C LYS A 254 -8.93 13.84 -14.14
N MET A 255 -7.78 13.19 -14.32
CA MET A 255 -7.41 12.01 -13.52
C MET A 255 -7.23 12.36 -12.04
N ALA A 256 -6.51 13.45 -11.75
CA ALA A 256 -6.29 13.90 -10.37
C ALA A 256 -7.60 14.35 -9.70
N GLU A 257 -8.47 15.04 -10.43
CA GLU A 257 -9.79 15.44 -9.97
C GLU A 257 -10.68 14.23 -9.66
N PHE A 258 -10.78 13.29 -10.59
CA PHE A 258 -11.55 12.07 -10.40
C PHE A 258 -11.03 11.24 -9.23
N TYR A 259 -9.71 11.08 -9.11
CA TYR A 259 -9.10 10.35 -8.00
C TYR A 259 -9.42 11.03 -6.65
N SER A 260 -9.37 12.36 -6.60
CA SER A 260 -9.76 13.14 -5.41
C SER A 260 -11.24 12.92 -5.05
N ALA A 261 -12.13 12.94 -6.04
CA ALA A 261 -13.55 12.66 -5.88
C ALA A 261 -13.79 11.23 -5.35
N TYR A 262 -13.10 10.23 -5.93
CA TYR A 262 -13.17 8.82 -5.52
C TYR A 262 -12.71 8.60 -4.07
N GLU A 263 -11.57 9.20 -3.67
CA GLU A 263 -11.08 9.14 -2.28
C GLU A 263 -12.09 9.81 -1.32
N CYS A 264 -12.65 10.95 -1.71
CA CYS A 264 -13.64 11.66 -0.89
C CYS A 264 -14.99 10.94 -0.83
N LEU A 265 -15.39 10.20 -1.87
CA LEU A 265 -16.57 9.32 -1.86
C LEU A 265 -16.37 8.21 -0.84
N SER A 266 -15.18 7.61 -0.82
CA SER A 266 -14.81 6.58 0.15
C SER A 266 -14.86 7.15 1.58
N GLN A 267 -14.33 8.36 1.82
CA GLN A 267 -14.44 9.03 3.12
C GLN A 267 -15.91 9.31 3.51
N PHE A 268 -16.73 9.81 2.59
CA PHE A 268 -18.15 10.07 2.85
C PHE A 268 -18.90 8.78 3.24
N LEU A 269 -18.77 7.72 2.45
CA LEU A 269 -19.45 6.45 2.72
C LEU A 269 -18.90 5.77 3.98
N ASN A 270 -17.61 5.92 4.28
CA ASN A 270 -17.00 5.42 5.51
C ASN A 270 -17.67 6.01 6.76
N SER A 271 -18.06 7.30 6.71
CA SER A 271 -18.79 7.94 7.81
C SER A 271 -20.18 7.30 8.05
N LEU A 272 -20.82 6.78 6.98
CA LEU A 272 -22.08 6.05 7.07
C LEU A 272 -21.86 4.62 7.58
N VAL A 273 -20.82 3.93 7.09
CA VAL A 273 -20.44 2.56 7.51
C VAL A 273 -20.14 2.50 9.00
N LEU A 274 -19.36 3.46 9.49
CA LEU A 274 -18.97 3.52 10.90
C LEU A 274 -19.98 4.25 11.77
N ASN A 275 -20.94 4.95 11.16
CA ASN A 275 -21.97 5.76 11.81
C ASN A 275 -21.40 6.69 12.90
N ARG A 276 -20.30 7.38 12.58
CA ARG A 276 -19.61 8.29 13.49
C ARG A 276 -18.80 9.33 12.73
N LYS A 277 -18.36 10.36 13.45
CA LYS A 277 -17.34 11.29 12.93
C LYS A 277 -16.00 10.55 12.81
N LEU A 278 -15.41 10.61 11.62
CA LEU A 278 -14.10 10.03 11.34
C LEU A 278 -12.98 10.83 12.00
N SER A 279 -11.92 10.14 12.39
CA SER A 279 -10.71 10.71 12.98
C SER A 279 -9.72 11.28 11.95
N TYR A 280 -9.98 11.13 10.66
CA TYR A 280 -9.17 11.66 9.56
C TYR A 280 -10.00 12.55 8.63
N ASP A 281 -9.31 13.38 7.85
CA ASP A 281 -9.92 14.24 6.83
C ASP A 281 -8.97 14.41 5.64
N LEU A 282 -9.46 14.10 4.43
CA LEU A 282 -8.67 14.15 3.19
C LEU A 282 -8.65 15.55 2.58
N LYS A 283 -8.17 16.54 3.35
CA LYS A 283 -8.13 17.95 2.93
C LYS A 283 -7.33 18.16 1.64
N GLN A 284 -6.29 17.37 1.44
CA GLN A 284 -5.46 17.39 0.23
C GLN A 284 -6.25 17.05 -1.04
N PHE A 285 -7.40 16.37 -0.91
CA PHE A 285 -8.31 16.03 -2.00
C PHE A 285 -9.57 16.91 -2.01
N ASN A 286 -9.56 18.08 -1.37
CA ASN A 286 -10.71 18.98 -1.28
C ASN A 286 -11.97 18.33 -0.69
N SER A 287 -11.79 17.52 0.36
CA SER A 287 -12.86 16.77 1.04
C SER A 287 -14.08 17.62 1.42
N LYS A 288 -13.87 18.87 1.85
CA LYS A 288 -14.96 19.81 2.20
C LYS A 288 -15.94 20.01 1.03
N HIS A 289 -15.43 20.16 -0.19
CA HIS A 289 -16.26 20.32 -1.38
C HIS A 289 -16.98 19.01 -1.72
N TYR A 290 -16.22 17.94 -1.96
CA TYR A 290 -16.79 16.67 -2.45
C TYR A 290 -17.77 16.03 -1.45
N ILE A 291 -17.44 15.99 -0.16
CA ILE A 291 -18.33 15.41 0.86
C ILE A 291 -19.64 16.20 0.94
N SER A 292 -19.60 17.53 0.79
CA SER A 292 -20.81 18.35 0.74
C SER A 292 -21.71 17.98 -0.43
N VAL A 293 -21.12 17.78 -1.62
CA VAL A 293 -21.87 17.38 -2.83
C VAL A 293 -22.44 15.97 -2.68
N TYR A 294 -21.64 15.00 -2.24
CA TYR A 294 -22.11 13.64 -2.01
C TYR A 294 -23.23 13.58 -0.97
N LYS A 295 -23.12 14.33 0.12
CA LYS A 295 -24.18 14.39 1.13
C LYS A 295 -25.49 14.91 0.55
N LYS A 296 -25.44 15.96 -0.29
CA LYS A 296 -26.63 16.48 -0.97
C LYS A 296 -27.25 15.43 -1.88
N LEU A 297 -26.46 14.88 -2.81
CA LEU A 297 -26.91 13.85 -3.75
C LEU A 297 -27.50 12.63 -3.04
N TYR A 298 -26.85 12.19 -1.96
CA TYR A 298 -27.32 11.07 -1.16
C TYR A 298 -28.65 11.36 -0.48
N ASN A 299 -28.86 12.58 0.02
CA ASN A 299 -30.15 13.00 0.60
C ASN A 299 -31.25 13.13 -0.48
N ASP A 300 -30.87 13.51 -1.70
CA ASP A 300 -31.77 13.62 -2.85
C ASP A 300 -32.09 12.25 -3.50
N GLY A 301 -31.54 11.15 -2.95
CA GLY A 301 -31.89 9.77 -3.34
C GLY A 301 -30.85 9.06 -4.21
N VAL A 302 -29.74 9.70 -4.58
CA VAL A 302 -28.65 9.05 -5.31
C VAL A 302 -27.82 8.19 -4.35
N LYS A 303 -28.03 6.88 -4.36
CA LYS A 303 -27.40 5.96 -3.39
C LYS A 303 -26.23 5.15 -3.96
N LYS A 304 -26.23 4.87 -5.26
CA LYS A 304 -25.21 4.02 -5.87
C LYS A 304 -23.89 4.78 -5.97
N PRO A 305 -22.75 4.19 -5.52
CA PRO A 305 -21.46 4.88 -5.55
C PRO A 305 -21.04 5.37 -6.94
N LYS A 306 -21.29 4.57 -7.99
CA LYS A 306 -21.00 4.95 -9.39
C LYS A 306 -21.76 6.20 -9.82
N ASP A 307 -23.04 6.30 -9.45
CA ASP A 307 -23.88 7.45 -9.81
C ASP A 307 -23.46 8.70 -9.02
N LEU A 308 -23.08 8.54 -7.74
CA LEU A 308 -22.50 9.62 -6.94
C LEU A 308 -21.22 10.15 -7.59
N LEU A 309 -20.29 9.27 -7.95
CA LEU A 309 -19.00 9.65 -8.53
C LEU A 309 -19.17 10.36 -9.88
N LYS A 310 -20.00 9.83 -10.78
CA LYS A 310 -20.30 10.44 -12.09
C LYS A 310 -20.93 11.83 -11.98
N SER A 311 -21.86 12.01 -11.04
CA SER A 311 -22.54 13.29 -10.81
C SER A 311 -21.59 14.43 -10.41
N VAL A 312 -20.41 14.09 -9.90
CA VAL A 312 -19.38 15.05 -9.48
C VAL A 312 -18.34 15.28 -10.57
N CYS A 313 -17.98 14.24 -11.32
CA CYS A 313 -16.93 14.31 -12.33
C CYS A 313 -17.44 14.73 -13.73
N GLY A 314 -18.75 14.95 -13.91
CA GLY A 314 -19.32 15.57 -15.11
C GLY A 314 -19.40 14.65 -16.34
N GLU A 315 -19.69 13.36 -16.14
CA GLU A 315 -19.98 12.41 -17.23
C GLU A 315 -21.47 12.11 -17.41
#